data_AF-A0A2T2W7Y7-F1
#
_entry.id   AF-A0A2T2W7Y7-F1
#
_cell.length_a   1.000
_cell.length_b   1.000
_cell.length_c   1.000
_cell.angle_alpha   90.00
_cell.angle_beta   90.00
_cell.angle_gamma   90.00
#
_symmetry.space_group_name_H-M   'P 1'
#
loop_
_entity.id
_entity.type
_entity.pdbx_description
1 polymer ?
#
loop_
_entity_poly.entity_id
_entity_poly.type
_entity_poly.pdbx_seq_one_letter_code
_entity_poly.pdbx_strand_id
1 'polypeptide(L)'
;MRNHYPWNTTVLLEWLKQEPYYHERQSLEALLKLPKNSIKSWLIDPAPTITLEQIRAIAQYRGWNLNQMIDWLELQPAHVRELIDHDIADAS
;
A
#
# COMPACT_ATOMS: atom_id res chain seq x y z
N MET A 1 -5.91 -10.95 -13.27
CA MET A 1 -6.34 -9.56 -12.99
C MET A 1 -5.91 -9.27 -11.56
N ARG A 2 -5.07 -8.26 -11.34
CA ARG A 2 -4.58 -7.92 -9.99
C ARG A 2 -5.76 -7.45 -9.16
N ASN A 3 -6.14 -8.22 -8.15
CA ASN A 3 -7.22 -7.86 -7.23
C ASN A 3 -6.68 -6.82 -6.26
N HIS A 4 -7.21 -5.63 -6.43
CA HIS A 4 -6.78 -4.38 -5.81
C HIS A 4 -7.74 -4.14 -4.63
N TYR A 5 -7.27 -4.31 -3.38
CA TYR A 5 -8.13 -4.28 -2.20
C TYR A 5 -8.40 -2.85 -1.70
N PRO A 6 -9.67 -2.43 -1.50
CA PRO A 6 -10.04 -1.05 -1.21
C PRO A 6 -10.04 -0.65 0.28
N TRP A 7 -9.54 -1.50 1.19
CA TRP A 7 -9.88 -1.33 2.61
C TRP A 7 -8.95 -0.37 3.36
N ASN A 8 -9.59 0.70 3.84
CA ASN A 8 -9.15 1.68 4.83
C ASN A 8 -7.75 2.28 4.65
N THR A 9 -7.52 2.80 3.46
CA THR A 9 -6.31 3.52 3.07
C THR A 9 -6.31 5.00 3.49
N THR A 10 -7.19 5.42 4.39
CA THR A 10 -7.22 6.80 4.89
C THR A 10 -5.89 7.17 5.54
N VAL A 11 -5.33 6.29 6.39
CA VAL A 11 -4.04 6.51 7.04
C VAL A 11 -2.90 6.56 6.01
N LEU A 12 -2.96 5.70 4.98
CA LEU A 12 -2.01 5.72 3.86
C LEU A 12 -2.09 7.03 3.08
N LEU A 13 -3.30 7.50 2.78
CA LEU A 13 -3.53 8.76 2.06
C LEU A 13 -3.09 9.96 2.88
N GLU A 14 -3.36 9.97 4.18
CA GLU A 14 -2.91 11.02 5.11
C GLU A 14 -1.37 11.10 5.12
N TRP A 15 -0.68 9.95 5.18
CA TRP A 15 0.76 9.91 5.07
C TRP A 15 1.27 10.41 3.71
N LEU A 16 0.68 9.97 2.60
CA LEU A 16 1.03 10.43 1.25
C LEU A 16 0.78 11.94 1.04
N LYS A 17 -0.20 12.52 1.74
CA LYS A 17 -0.45 13.97 1.76
C LYS A 17 0.64 14.74 2.52
N GLN A 18 1.17 14.15 3.59
CA GLN A 18 2.22 14.76 4.40
C GLN A 18 3.59 14.72 3.71
N GLU A 19 3.82 13.81 2.76
CA GLU A 19 5.07 13.79 2.01
C GLU A 19 5.15 14.96 1.02
N PRO A 20 6.07 15.93 1.26
CA PRO A 20 6.02 17.23 0.63
C PRO A 20 6.70 17.30 -0.74
N TYR A 21 7.42 16.26 -1.19
CA TYR A 21 8.22 16.32 -2.42
C TYR A 21 7.74 15.38 -3.53
N TYR A 22 7.58 15.93 -4.74
CA TYR A 22 7.28 15.19 -5.97
C TYR A 22 8.33 14.11 -6.29
N HIS A 23 9.60 14.35 -5.93
CA HIS A 23 10.68 13.38 -6.10
C HIS A 23 10.51 12.15 -5.19
N GLU A 24 10.10 12.33 -3.93
CA GLU A 24 9.83 11.22 -3.02
C GLU A 24 8.63 10.40 -3.50
N ARG A 25 7.60 11.07 -4.04
CA ARG A 25 6.43 10.38 -4.62
C ARG A 25 6.78 9.50 -5.82
N GLN A 26 7.64 9.95 -6.73
CA GLN A 26 8.10 9.10 -7.84
C GLN A 26 8.94 7.92 -7.36
N SER A 27 9.78 8.13 -6.35
CA SER A 27 10.54 7.04 -5.72
C SER A 27 9.62 6.01 -5.08
N LEU A 28 8.52 6.45 -4.44
CA LEU A 28 7.52 5.56 -3.87
C LEU A 28 6.70 4.84 -4.92
N GLU A 29 6.32 5.50 -6.02
CA GLU A 29 5.67 4.83 -7.14
C GLU A 29 6.55 3.70 -7.70
N ALA A 30 7.85 3.95 -7.84
CA ALA A 30 8.82 2.93 -8.27
C ALA A 30 8.95 1.79 -7.23
N LEU A 31 9.08 2.12 -5.94
CA LEU A 31 9.19 1.16 -4.85
C LEU A 31 7.95 0.25 -4.75
N LEU A 32 6.77 0.80 -4.98
CA LEU A 32 5.49 0.09 -4.94
C LEU A 32 5.12 -0.56 -6.28
N LYS A 33 6.00 -0.48 -7.29
CA LYS A 33 5.74 -0.95 -8.67
C LYS A 33 4.43 -0.41 -9.24
N LEU A 34 4.08 0.82 -8.88
CA LEU A 34 2.88 1.50 -9.34
C LEU A 34 3.15 2.20 -10.67
N PRO A 35 2.12 2.35 -11.52
CA PRO A 35 2.16 3.27 -12.64
C PRO A 35 2.54 4.69 -12.20
N LYS A 36 3.21 5.41 -13.10
CA LYS A 36 3.53 6.82 -12.88
C LYS A 36 2.24 7.63 -12.65
N ASN A 37 2.26 8.51 -11.65
CA ASN A 37 1.12 9.30 -11.18
C ASN A 37 0.01 8.52 -10.44
N SER A 38 0.18 7.23 -10.13
CA SER A 38 -0.81 6.51 -9.30
C SER A 38 -1.00 7.15 -7.94
N ILE A 39 0.07 7.60 -7.28
CA ILE A 39 -0.05 8.28 -5.98
C ILE A 39 -0.79 9.61 -6.15
N LYS A 40 -0.51 10.35 -7.23
CA LYS A 40 -1.23 11.58 -7.54
C LYS A 40 -2.72 11.31 -7.75
N SER A 41 -3.08 10.24 -8.46
CA SER A 41 -4.48 9.85 -8.66
C SER A 41 -5.16 9.49 -7.34
N TRP A 42 -4.47 8.76 -6.46
CA TRP A 42 -4.98 8.42 -5.13
C TRP A 42 -5.26 9.66 -4.26
N LEU A 43 -4.47 10.73 -4.42
CA LEU A 43 -4.68 11.99 -3.72
C LEU A 43 -5.88 12.81 -4.27
N ILE A 44 -6.27 12.59 -5.53
CA ILE A 44 -7.39 13.30 -6.19
C ILE A 44 -8.70 12.53 -6.00
N ASP A 45 -8.68 11.22 -6.25
CA ASP A 45 -9.81 10.31 -6.10
C ASP A 45 -9.37 9.11 -5.24
N PRO A 46 -9.71 9.12 -3.94
CA PRO A 46 -9.13 8.20 -2.97
C PRO A 46 -9.75 6.80 -3.07
N ALA A 47 -9.25 6.01 -4.01
CA ALA A 47 -9.45 4.56 -4.08
C ALA A 47 -8.11 3.81 -4.23
N PRO A 48 -7.09 4.09 -3.39
CA PRO A 48 -5.85 3.34 -3.44
C PRO A 48 -6.13 1.89 -3.07
N THR A 49 -5.45 1.02 -3.78
CA THR A 49 -5.61 -0.42 -3.64
C THR A 49 -4.23 -1.01 -3.55
N ILE A 50 -3.97 -1.67 -2.43
CA ILE A 50 -2.62 -2.11 -2.09
C ILE A 50 -2.56 -3.63 -1.99
N THR A 51 -1.44 -4.20 -2.43
CA THR A 51 -1.16 -5.63 -2.32
C THR A 51 -0.31 -5.93 -1.09
N LEU A 52 -0.21 -7.21 -0.70
CA LEU A 52 0.67 -7.63 0.39
C LEU A 52 2.15 -7.31 0.09
N GLU A 53 2.57 -7.45 -1.17
CA GLU A 53 3.91 -7.05 -1.62
C GLU A 53 4.15 -5.56 -1.36
N GLN A 54 3.18 -4.70 -1.68
CA GLN A 54 3.27 -3.27 -1.45
C GLN A 54 3.27 -2.92 0.05
N ILE A 55 2.46 -3.61 0.86
CA ILE A 55 2.50 -3.46 2.32
C ILE A 55 3.89 -3.81 2.86
N ARG A 56 4.49 -4.92 2.40
CA ARG A 56 5.85 -5.32 2.76
C ARG A 56 6.88 -4.28 2.31
N ALA A 57 6.75 -3.74 1.11
CA ALA A 57 7.65 -2.73 0.58
C ALA A 57 7.60 -1.42 1.39
N ILE A 58 6.41 -0.94 1.77
CA ILE A 58 6.27 0.24 2.64
C ILE A 58 6.84 -0.05 4.03
N ALA A 59 6.59 -1.24 4.58
CA ALA A 59 7.17 -1.65 5.87
C ALA A 59 8.70 -1.59 5.82
N GLN A 60 9.33 -2.13 4.77
CA GLN A 60 10.78 -2.04 4.56
C GLN A 60 11.26 -0.60 4.44
N TYR A 61 10.57 0.23 3.66
CA TYR A 61 10.90 1.65 3.50
C TYR A 61 10.89 2.40 4.84
N ARG A 62 9.94 2.09 5.72
CA ARG A 62 9.80 2.70 7.05
C ARG A 62 10.68 2.03 8.13
N GLY A 63 11.39 0.94 7.80
CA GLY A 63 12.14 0.14 8.77
C GLY A 63 11.24 -0.60 9.77
N TRP A 64 10.00 -0.88 9.39
CA TRP A 64 8.98 -1.54 10.20
C TRP A 64 8.79 -3.00 9.80
N ASN A 65 8.26 -3.81 10.71
CA ASN A 65 7.81 -5.16 10.39
C ASN A 65 6.35 -5.16 9.87
N LEU A 66 5.95 -6.29 9.29
CA LEU A 66 4.61 -6.45 8.70
C LEU A 66 3.48 -6.21 9.73
N ASN A 67 3.64 -6.66 10.97
CA ASN A 67 2.61 -6.49 12.00
C ASN A 67 2.44 -5.01 12.39
N GLN A 68 3.53 -4.26 12.50
CA GLN A 68 3.49 -2.81 12.74
C GLN A 68 2.81 -2.08 11.59
N MET A 69 3.04 -2.54 10.35
CA MET A 69 2.41 -1.95 9.17
C MET A 69 0.91 -2.28 9.10
N ILE A 70 0.52 -3.51 9.42
CA ILE A 70 -0.87 -3.96 9.51
C ILE A 70 -1.64 -3.15 10.58
N ASP A 71 -1.03 -2.99 11.76
CA ASP A 71 -1.59 -2.20 12.86
C ASP A 71 -1.77 -0.72 12.46
N TRP A 72 -0.74 -0.14 11.83
CA TRP A 72 -0.79 1.24 11.35
C TRP A 72 -1.82 1.46 10.23
N LEU A 73 -2.01 0.49 9.34
CA LEU A 73 -3.06 0.52 8.32
C LEU A 73 -4.44 0.17 8.89
N GLU A 74 -4.54 -0.12 10.20
CA GLU A 74 -5.75 -0.57 10.87
C GLU A 74 -6.41 -1.78 10.17
N LEU A 75 -5.57 -2.65 9.59
CA LEU A 75 -6.04 -3.82 8.87
C LEU A 75 -6.53 -4.86 9.88
N GLN A 76 -7.83 -5.17 9.79
CA GLN A 76 -8.39 -6.27 10.56
C GLN A 76 -7.72 -7.61 10.20
N PRO A 77 -7.62 -8.57 11.15
CA PRO A 77 -7.00 -9.87 10.91
C PRO A 77 -7.59 -10.65 9.72
N ALA A 78 -8.88 -10.46 9.42
CA ALA A 78 -9.52 -11.05 8.26
C ALA A 78 -8.90 -10.56 6.94
N HIS A 79 -8.65 -9.24 6.82
CA HIS A 79 -8.02 -8.65 5.64
C HIS A 79 -6.60 -9.17 5.42
N VAL A 80 -5.84 -9.35 6.52
CA VAL A 80 -4.48 -9.90 6.46
C VAL A 80 -4.51 -11.33 5.95
N ARG A 81 -5.46 -12.13 6.41
CA ARG A 81 -5.61 -13.52 5.97
C ARG A 81 -5.96 -13.62 4.49
N GLU A 82 -6.89 -12.79 4.01
CA GLU A 82 -7.21 -12.70 2.58
C GLU A 82 -5.98 -12.27 1.76
N LEU A 83 -5.26 -11.24 2.21
CA LEU A 83 -4.02 -10.78 1.56
C LEU A 83 -2.97 -11.90 1.43
N ILE A 84 -2.81 -12.74 2.45
CA ILE A 84 -1.87 -13.87 2.44
C ILE A 84 -2.37 -15.00 1.53
N ASP A 85 -3.64 -15.37 1.61
CA ASP A 85 -4.23 -16.45 0.80
C ASP A 85 -4.11 -16.14 -0.70
N HIS A 86 -4.30 -14.87 -1.06
CA HIS A 86 -4.14 -14.39 -2.43
C HIS A 86 -2.67 -14.28 -2.89
N ASP A 87 -1.73 -13.91 -2.00
CA ASP A 87 -0.28 -13.93 -2.30
C ASP A 87 0.16 -15.36 -2.67
N ILE A 88 -0.37 -16.37 -1.97
CA ILE A 88 -0.10 -17.79 -2.23
C ILE A 88 -0.77 -18.26 -3.54
N ALA A 89 -2.00 -17.81 -3.81
CA ALA A 89 -2.72 -18.16 -5.03
C ALA A 89 -2.13 -17.53 -6.31
N ASP A 90 -1.55 -16.33 -6.23
CA ASP A 90 -0.88 -15.66 -7.36
C ASP A 90 0.52 -16.26 -7.63
N ALA A 91 1.15 -16.87 -6.62
CA ALA A 91 2.44 -17.55 -6.74
C ALA A 91 2.35 -19.00 -7.27
N SER A 92 1.14 -19.52 -7.53
CA SER A 92 0.87 -20.89 -7.98
C SER A 92 0.65 -21.02 -9.49
#